data_AF-X1TLS2-F1
#
_entry.id   AF-X1TLS2-F1
#
_cell.length_a   1.000
_cell.length_b   1.000
_cell.length_c   1.000
_cell.angle_alpha   90.00
_cell.angle_beta   90.00
_cell.angle_gamma   90.00
#
_symmetry.space_group_name_H-M   'P 1'
#
loop_
_entity.id
_entity.type
_entity.pdbx_description
1 polymer ?
#
loop_
_entity_poly.entity_id
_entity_poly.type
_entity_poly.pdbx_seq_one_letter_code
_entity_poly.pdbx_strand_id
1 'polypeptide(L)'
;MATEVKILGHKAKIERVSGQTKQEPWWKEEQLVVWLAFDEAVDGVLSFAIYLPVKKYERDEFLYNVRRRGEEELQRILVKNELEKREIQEKKERQAAVDAAAAEAQCLIE
;
A
#
# COMPACT_ATOMS: atom_id res chain seq x y z
N MET A 1 -20.64 12.34 -7.42
CA MET A 1 -19.45 13.20 -7.25
C MET A 1 -18.52 12.51 -6.27
N ALA A 2 -17.30 12.18 -6.67
CA ALA A 2 -16.32 11.58 -5.77
C ALA A 2 -15.80 12.64 -4.79
N THR A 3 -15.67 12.30 -3.51
CA THR A 3 -15.13 13.22 -2.51
C THR A 3 -13.61 13.18 -2.55
N GLU A 4 -12.99 14.35 -2.71
CA GLU A 4 -11.53 14.47 -2.81
C GLU A 4 -10.90 14.76 -1.45
N VAL A 5 -9.73 14.17 -1.21
CA VAL A 5 -8.94 14.31 0.02
C VAL A 5 -7.45 14.39 -0.36
N LYS A 6 -6.68 15.19 0.37
CA LYS A 6 -5.21 15.22 0.21
C LYS A 6 -4.57 14.26 1.21
N ILE A 7 -3.79 13.31 0.71
CA ILE A 7 -3.02 12.34 1.49
C ILE A 7 -1.54 12.54 1.20
N LEU A 8 -0.74 12.95 2.19
CA LEU A 8 0.69 13.28 2.03
C LEU A 8 0.95 14.26 0.88
N GLY A 9 0.03 15.20 0.64
CA GLY A 9 0.11 16.17 -0.46
C GLY A 9 -0.41 15.67 -1.81
N HIS A 10 -0.64 14.36 -1.97
CA HIS A 10 -1.22 13.77 -3.17
C HIS A 10 -2.75 13.85 -3.16
N LYS A 11 -3.33 14.13 -4.31
CA LYS A 11 -4.78 14.19 -4.49
C LYS A 11 -5.36 12.78 -4.61
N ALA A 12 -6.17 12.38 -3.66
CA ALA A 12 -6.88 11.10 -3.65
C ALA A 12 -8.39 11.32 -3.71
N LYS A 13 -9.10 10.34 -4.26
CA LYS A 13 -10.56 10.26 -4.28
C LYS A 13 -11.02 9.14 -3.36
N ILE A 14 -12.03 9.42 -2.56
CA ILE A 14 -12.80 8.38 -1.88
C ILE A 14 -13.66 7.70 -2.93
N GLU A 15 -13.28 6.50 -3.33
CA GLU A 15 -13.96 5.74 -4.38
C GLU A 15 -15.15 4.97 -3.80
N ARG A 16 -14.96 4.36 -2.64
CA ARG A 16 -15.99 3.54 -1.99
C ARG A 16 -15.85 3.57 -0.47
N VAL A 17 -16.99 3.57 0.21
CA VAL A 17 -17.07 3.29 1.64
C VAL A 17 -17.98 2.10 1.85
N SER A 18 -17.55 1.10 2.60
CA SER A 18 -18.36 -0.07 2.92
C SER A 18 -18.14 -0.53 4.35
N GLY A 19 -19.22 -0.94 5.02
CA GLY A 19 -19.11 -1.65 6.29
C GLY A 19 -18.61 -3.08 6.06
N GLN A 20 -17.72 -3.53 6.92
CA GLN A 20 -17.26 -4.90 7.01
C GLN A 20 -17.64 -5.42 8.40
N THR A 21 -18.56 -6.38 8.42
CA THR A 21 -18.93 -7.09 9.65
C THR A 21 -17.86 -8.12 9.99
N LYS A 22 -17.81 -8.48 11.27
CA LYS A 22 -16.88 -9.49 11.79
C LYS A 22 -17.22 -10.84 11.16
N GLN A 23 -16.38 -11.32 10.24
CA GLN A 23 -16.57 -12.63 9.60
C GLN A 23 -15.96 -13.79 10.40
N GLU A 24 -14.96 -13.52 11.25
CA GLU A 24 -14.22 -14.57 11.96
C GLU A 24 -13.88 -14.20 13.42
N PRO A 25 -13.74 -15.18 14.33
CA PRO A 25 -13.53 -14.95 15.76
C PRO A 25 -12.30 -14.10 16.13
N TRP A 26 -11.25 -14.16 15.31
CA TRP A 26 -9.98 -13.44 15.52
C TRP A 26 -9.98 -11.99 15.00
N TRP A 27 -11.02 -11.56 14.27
CA TRP A 27 -11.20 -10.17 13.86
C TRP A 27 -11.75 -9.35 15.02
N LYS A 28 -11.11 -8.22 15.35
CA LYS A 28 -11.39 -7.56 16.63
C LYS A 28 -12.72 -6.81 16.66
N GLU A 29 -13.12 -6.09 15.61
CA GLU A 29 -14.30 -5.20 15.63
C GLU A 29 -14.91 -5.01 14.22
N GLU A 30 -16.16 -4.54 14.15
CA GLU A 30 -16.78 -4.07 12.90
C GLU A 30 -16.06 -2.80 12.41
N GLN A 31 -15.84 -2.68 11.11
CA GLN A 31 -15.06 -1.58 10.54
C GLN A 31 -15.70 -1.00 9.28
N LEU A 32 -15.49 0.30 9.06
CA LEU A 32 -15.68 0.93 7.77
C LEU A 32 -14.40 0.80 6.96
N VAL A 33 -14.50 0.19 5.79
CA VAL A 33 -13.46 0.14 4.79
C VAL A 33 -13.67 1.30 3.84
N VAL A 34 -12.69 2.20 3.77
CA VAL A 34 -12.68 3.34 2.86
C VAL A 34 -11.60 3.10 1.81
N TRP A 35 -12.01 2.97 0.56
CA TRP A 35 -11.12 2.85 -0.58
C TRP A 35 -10.73 4.22 -1.11
N LEU A 36 -9.41 4.45 -1.16
CA LEU A 36 -8.79 5.65 -1.67
C LEU A 36 -8.07 5.31 -2.98
N ALA A 37 -8.30 6.12 -4.01
CA ALA A 37 -7.67 5.99 -5.31
C ALA A 37 -6.97 7.29 -5.71
N PHE A 38 -5.81 7.18 -6.36
CA PHE A 38 -5.10 8.29 -6.97
C PHE A 38 -5.36 8.31 -8.47
N ASP A 39 -5.39 9.51 -9.06
CA ASP A 39 -5.48 9.65 -10.52
C ASP A 39 -4.17 9.23 -11.22
N GLU A 40 -3.05 9.35 -10.52
CA GLU A 40 -1.72 8.90 -10.95
C GLU A 40 -1.06 8.09 -9.83
N ALA A 41 -0.28 7.07 -10.19
CA ALA A 41 0.35 6.20 -9.20
C ALA A 41 1.36 6.96 -8.33
N VAL A 42 1.25 6.81 -7.01
CA VAL A 42 2.22 7.32 -6.03
C VAL A 42 3.19 6.19 -5.69
N ASP A 43 4.39 6.23 -6.25
CA ASP A 43 5.43 5.20 -6.07
C ASP A 43 4.95 3.76 -6.32
N GLY A 44 4.09 3.60 -7.33
CA GLY A 44 3.49 2.32 -7.72
C GLY A 44 2.17 1.99 -7.03
N VAL A 45 1.67 2.87 -6.16
CA VAL A 45 0.36 2.71 -5.50
C VAL A 45 -0.71 3.49 -6.25
N LEU A 46 -1.68 2.78 -6.84
CA LEU A 46 -2.85 3.38 -7.50
C LEU A 46 -4.04 3.55 -6.57
N SER A 47 -4.21 2.61 -5.64
CA SER A 47 -5.32 2.62 -4.68
C SER A 47 -4.98 1.79 -3.46
N PHE A 48 -5.58 2.12 -2.32
CA PHE A 48 -5.46 1.35 -1.09
C PHE A 48 -6.68 1.55 -0.21
N ALA A 49 -6.86 0.66 0.75
CA ALA A 49 -7.95 0.74 1.73
C ALA A 49 -7.42 1.25 3.08
N ILE A 50 -8.26 2.01 3.77
CA ILE A 50 -8.08 2.31 5.18
C ILE A 50 -9.28 1.81 5.98
N TYR A 51 -9.04 1.59 7.27
CA TYR A 51 -10.04 1.05 8.18
C TYR A 51 -10.36 2.06 9.27
N LEU A 52 -11.65 2.37 9.42
CA LEU A 52 -12.18 3.27 10.43
C LEU A 52 -13.16 2.52 11.35
N PRO A 53 -13.27 2.89 12.64
CA PRO A 53 -14.31 2.35 13.51
C PRO A 53 -15.72 2.63 12.97
N VAL A 54 -16.66 1.71 13.21
CA VAL A 54 -18.08 1.96 12.90
C VAL A 54 -18.67 2.89 13.95
N LYS A 55 -18.98 4.12 13.56
CA LYS A 55 -19.76 5.07 14.36
C LYS A 55 -20.44 6.10 13.46
N LYS A 56 -21.30 6.93 14.06
CA LYS A 56 -21.82 8.14 13.40
C LYS A 56 -20.71 9.19 13.36
N TYR A 57 -20.36 9.63 12.16
CA TYR A 57 -19.39 10.69 11.93
C TYR A 57 -20.10 11.95 11.45
N GLU A 58 -19.67 13.09 11.94
CA GLU A 58 -19.86 14.34 11.21
C GLU A 58 -18.95 14.37 9.98
N ARG A 59 -19.35 15.11 8.94
CA ARG A 59 -18.62 15.12 7.66
C ARG A 59 -17.13 15.48 7.83
N ASP A 60 -16.84 16.54 8.58
CA ASP A 60 -15.47 17.02 8.76
C ASP A 60 -14.65 16.06 9.61
N GLU A 61 -15.28 15.42 10.61
CA GLU A 61 -14.65 14.38 11.41
C GLU A 61 -14.30 13.15 10.55
N PHE A 62 -15.19 12.74 9.67
CA PHE A 62 -14.94 11.64 8.74
C PHE A 62 -13.76 11.95 7.84
N LEU A 63 -13.75 13.11 7.19
CA LEU A 63 -12.67 13.51 6.28
C LEU A 63 -11.33 13.68 7.00
N TYR A 64 -11.33 14.21 8.22
CA TYR A 64 -10.14 14.28 9.06
C TYR A 64 -9.57 12.89 9.35
N ASN A 65 -10.42 11.94 9.74
CA ASN A 65 -9.98 10.58 10.03
C ASN A 65 -9.51 9.83 8.77
N VAL A 66 -10.21 10.00 7.65
CA VAL A 66 -9.78 9.46 6.34
C VAL A 66 -8.40 9.98 5.98
N ARG A 67 -8.17 11.28 6.12
CA ARG A 67 -6.86 11.88 5.85
C ARG A 67 -5.77 11.30 6.75
N ARG A 68 -5.97 11.36 8.07
CA ARG A 68 -4.96 10.91 9.04
C ARG A 68 -4.60 9.44 8.83
N ARG A 69 -5.59 8.55 8.69
CA ARG A 69 -5.35 7.13 8.44
C ARG A 69 -4.77 6.86 7.06
N GLY A 70 -5.21 7.62 6.05
CA GLY A 70 -4.65 7.53 4.70
C GLY A 70 -3.17 7.89 4.68
N GLU A 71 -2.77 8.92 5.43
CA GLU A 71 -1.35 9.32 5.57
C GLU A 71 -0.53 8.22 6.27
N GLU A 72 -1.02 7.68 7.39
CA GLU A 72 -0.37 6.57 8.11
C GLU A 72 -0.19 5.33 7.22
N GLU A 73 -1.24 4.93 6.50
CA GLU A 73 -1.23 3.70 5.72
C GLU A 73 -0.44 3.85 4.42
N LEU A 74 -0.54 4.99 3.73
CA LEU A 74 0.29 5.27 2.56
C LEU A 74 1.76 5.24 2.94
N GLN A 75 2.15 5.89 4.04
CA GLN A 75 3.54 5.86 4.50
C GLN A 75 4.04 4.42 4.75
N ARG A 76 3.22 3.55 5.35
CA ARG A 76 3.57 2.13 5.55
C ARG A 76 3.76 1.39 4.23
N ILE A 77 2.86 1.60 3.27
CA ILE A 77 2.94 0.97 1.94
C ILE A 77 4.23 1.42 1.24
N LEU A 78 4.55 2.72 1.28
CA LEU A 78 5.75 3.26 0.66
C LEU A 78 7.04 2.65 1.25
N VAL A 79 7.13 2.57 2.58
CA VAL A 79 8.27 1.93 3.26
C VAL A 79 8.39 0.46 2.87
N LYS A 80 7.28 -0.28 2.81
CA LYS A 80 7.27 -1.69 2.39
C LYS A 80 7.75 -1.84 0.94
N ASN A 81 7.26 -1.00 0.04
CA ASN A 81 7.64 -1.02 -1.37
C ASN A 81 9.14 -0.72 -1.56
N GLU A 82 9.71 0.22 -0.80
CA GLU A 82 11.15 0.49 -0.84
C GLU A 82 11.97 -0.70 -0.36
N LEU A 83 11.57 -1.36 0.72
CA LEU A 83 12.23 -2.57 1.22
C LEU A 83 12.19 -3.69 0.19
N GLU A 84 11.02 -3.96 -0.40
CA GLU A 84 10.86 -4.99 -1.44
C GLU A 84 11.72 -4.69 -2.67
N LYS A 85 11.80 -3.43 -3.11
CA LYS A 85 12.68 -3.01 -4.23
C LYS A 85 14.15 -3.30 -3.92
N ARG A 86 14.61 -3.05 -2.69
CA ARG A 86 15.98 -3.36 -2.26
C ARG A 86 16.23 -4.87 -2.24
N GLU A 87 15.33 -5.66 -1.66
CA GLU A 87 15.47 -7.11 -1.61
C GLU A 87 15.50 -7.75 -3.02
N ILE A 88 14.68 -7.24 -3.95
CA ILE A 88 14.68 -7.69 -5.34
C ILE A 88 16.01 -7.34 -6.01
N GLN A 89 16.55 -6.15 -5.76
CA GLN A 89 17.83 -5.73 -6.32
C GLN A 89 18.99 -6.59 -5.79
N GLU A 90 19.06 -6.82 -4.49
CA GLU A 90 20.07 -7.69 -3.88
C GLU A 90 20.02 -9.12 -4.42
N LYS A 91 18.81 -9.67 -4.60
CA LYS A 91 18.63 -10.99 -5.22
C LYS A 91 19.13 -11.02 -6.66
N LYS A 92 18.86 -9.98 -7.45
CA LYS A 92 19.34 -9.87 -8.83
C LYS A 92 20.86 -9.80 -8.90
N GLU A 93 21.50 -8.99 -8.05
CA GLU A 93 22.96 -8.86 -8.00
C GLU A 93 23.62 -10.19 -7.60
N ARG A 94 23.05 -10.87 -6.60
CA ARG A 94 23.53 -12.18 -6.18
C ARG A 94 23.38 -13.23 -7.28
N GLN A 95 22.27 -13.24 -8.00
CA GLN A 95 22.07 -14.15 -9.13
C GLN A 95 23.07 -13.86 -10.25
N ALA A 96 23.29 -12.59 -10.60
CA ALA A 96 24.26 -12.22 -11.62
C ALA A 96 25.70 -12.66 -11.27
N ALA A 97 26.08 -12.59 -9.98
CA ALA A 97 27.38 -13.08 -9.52
C ALA A 97 27.52 -14.61 -9.65
N VAL A 98 26.45 -15.35 -9.34
CA VAL A 98 26.42 -16.81 -9.53
C VAL A 98 26.49 -17.17 -11.01
N ASP A 99 25.73 -16.48 -11.86
CA ASP A 99 25.71 -16.72 -13.31
C ASP A 99 27.09 -16.43 -13.94
N ALA A 100 27.78 -15.37 -13.49
CA ALA A 100 29.13 -15.06 -13.92
C ALA A 100 30.12 -16.17 -13.53
N ALA A 101 30.09 -16.64 -12.28
CA ALA A 101 30.95 -17.74 -11.83
C ALA A 101 30.66 -19.05 -12.58
N ALA A 102 29.39 -19.33 -12.89
CA ALA A 102 29.00 -20.48 -13.69
C ALA A 102 29.52 -20.37 -15.13
N ALA A 103 29.47 -19.19 -15.74
CA ALA A 103 30.01 -18.95 -17.08
C ALA A 103 31.55 -19.10 -17.10
N GLU A 104 32.25 -18.60 -16.09
CA GLU A 104 33.70 -18.82 -15.95
C GLU A 104 34.04 -20.30 -15.82
N ALA A 105 33.30 -21.06 -15.00
CA ALA A 105 33.48 -22.49 -14.84
C ALA A 105 33.20 -23.27 -16.14
N GLN A 106 32.18 -22.88 -16.91
CA GLN A 106 31.86 -23.48 -18.20
C GLN A 106 33.02 -23.29 -19.20
N CYS A 107 33.65 -22.11 -19.22
CA CYS A 107 34.81 -21.85 -20.08
C CYS A 107 36.04 -22.71 -19.75
N LEU A 108 36.12 -23.29 -18.54
CA LEU A 108 37.25 -24.16 -18.15
C LEU A 108 37.10 -25.61 -18.64
N ILE A 109 35.91 -26.00 -19.07
CA ILE A 109 35.60 -27.37 -19.51
C ILE A 109 35.27 -27.46 -21.01
N GLU A 110 35.34 -26.34 -21.73
CA GLU A 110 35.25 -26.21 -23.19
C GLU A 110 36.64 -25.97 -23.80
#